data_AF-A0A7C2WDZ0-F1
#
_entry.id   AF-A0A7C2WDZ0-F1
#
_cell.length_a   1.000
_cell.length_b   1.000
_cell.length_c   1.000
_cell.angle_alpha   90.00
_cell.angle_beta   90.00
_cell.angle_gamma   90.00
#
_symmetry.space_group_name_H-M   'P 1'
#
loop_
_entity.id
_entity.type
_entity.pdbx_description
1 polymer ?
#
loop_
_entity_poly.entity_id
_entity_poly.type
_entity_poly.pdbx_seq_one_letter_code
_entity_poly.pdbx_strand_id
1 'polypeptide(L)' 'MFTLTFMKEVLRANRTTGAIAPSGRKLAECVTEMAHLAGEKVIVEYGPGTGVFTEVILQKKDPDACFIALEVN' A
#
# COMPACT_ATOMS: atom_id res chain seq x y z
N MET A 1 17.41 -9.82 1.00
CA MET A 1 18.39 -8.90 0.39
C MET A 1 17.88 -8.31 -0.94
N PHE A 2 16.57 -8.00 -1.07
CA PHE A 2 15.93 -7.48 -2.30
C PHE A 2 15.24 -6.12 -2.08
N THR A 3 14.92 -5.77 -0.83
CA THR A 3 14.10 -4.60 -0.45
C THR A 3 14.82 -3.26 -0.64
N LEU A 4 16.16 -3.24 -0.47
CA LEU A 4 16.96 -2.01 -0.53
C LEU A 4 17.12 -1.46 -1.96
N THR A 5 17.11 -2.32 -2.96
CA THR A 5 17.29 -1.94 -4.37
C THR A 5 16.02 -1.29 -4.91
N PHE A 6 14.84 -1.86 -4.57
CA PHE A 6 13.55 -1.28 -4.94
C PHE A 6 13.30 0.08 -4.26
N MET A 7 13.73 0.23 -3.00
CA MET A 7 13.67 1.50 -2.27
C MET A 7 14.47 2.61 -2.98
N LYS A 8 15.65 2.29 -3.53
CA LYS A 8 16.46 3.26 -4.29
C LYS A 8 15.85 3.62 -5.64
N GLU A 9 15.24 2.67 -6.33
CA GLU A 9 14.60 2.88 -7.63
C GLU A 9 13.34 3.75 -7.48
N VAL A 10 12.50 3.46 -6.48
CA VAL A 10 11.30 4.24 -6.18
C VAL A 10 11.66 5.64 -5.67
N LEU A 11 12.69 5.81 -4.82
CA LEU A 11 13.19 7.15 -4.43
C LEU A 11 13.77 7.94 -5.61
N ARG A 12 14.38 7.26 -6.59
CA ARG A 12 14.88 7.89 -7.83
C ARG A 12 13.74 8.30 -8.76
N ALA A 13 12.69 7.49 -8.87
CA ALA A 13 11.54 7.74 -9.73
C ALA A 13 10.50 8.70 -9.12
N ASN A 14 10.31 8.73 -7.80
CA ASN A 14 9.36 9.61 -7.09
C ASN A 14 9.79 11.09 -7.04
N ARG A 15 10.85 11.50 -7.74
CA ARG A 15 11.21 12.92 -7.91
C ARG A 15 10.14 13.73 -8.66
N THR A 16 9.18 13.09 -9.33
CA THR A 16 8.03 13.73 -9.99
C THR A 16 6.84 14.03 -9.06
N THR A 17 6.74 13.39 -7.89
CA THR A 17 5.57 13.51 -6.98
C THR A 17 5.90 14.18 -5.64
N GLY A 18 7.15 14.59 -5.39
CA GLY A 18 7.52 15.37 -4.19
C GLY A 18 7.54 14.58 -2.87
N ALA A 19 7.50 13.24 -2.93
CA ALA A 19 7.57 12.40 -1.73
C ALA A 19 9.02 12.36 -1.19
N ILE A 20 9.26 13.08 -0.09
CA ILE A 20 10.58 13.18 0.58
C ILE A 20 10.99 11.85 1.26
N ALA A 21 10.02 10.95 1.50
CA ALA A 21 10.25 9.62 2.07
C ALA A 21 9.23 8.61 1.51
N PRO A 22 9.54 7.30 1.48
CA PRO A 22 8.54 6.28 1.17
C PRO A 22 7.37 6.40 2.15
N SER A 23 6.16 6.08 1.69
CA SER A 23 4.97 5.97 2.54
C SER A 23 5.29 5.04 3.71
N GLY A 24 5.53 5.59 4.89
CA GLY A 24 5.83 4.81 6.08
C GLY A 24 4.60 4.06 6.56
N ARG A 25 4.79 3.03 7.39
CA ARG A 25 3.69 2.25 7.99
C ARG A 25 2.61 3.13 8.62
N LYS A 26 3.00 4.23 9.28
CA LYS A 26 2.06 5.22 9.86
C LYS A 26 1.16 5.90 8.83
N LEU A 27 1.68 6.20 7.64
CA LEU A 27 0.87 6.79 6.57
C LEU A 27 -0.10 5.74 6.03
N ALA A 28 0.35 4.51 5.82
CA ALA A 28 -0.51 3.41 5.41
C ALA A 28 -1.61 3.13 6.43
N GLU A 29 -1.30 3.13 7.72
CA GLU A 29 -2.27 3.01 8.81
C GLU A 29 -3.30 4.14 8.78
N CYS A 30 -2.87 5.40 8.60
CA CYS A 30 -3.78 6.55 8.53
C CYS A 30 -4.71 6.51 7.31
N VAL A 31 -4.16 6.22 6.12
CA VAL A 31 -4.94 6.13 4.88
C VAL A 31 -5.94 4.99 4.92
N THR A 32 -5.51 3.81 5.37
CA THR A 32 -6.41 2.64 5.50
C THR A 32 -7.45 2.83 6.60
N GLU A 33 -7.17 3.63 7.63
CA GLU A 33 -8.18 4.00 8.63
C GLU A 33 -9.27 4.88 8.01
N MET A 34 -8.88 5.91 7.26
CA MET A 34 -9.83 6.79 6.56
C MET A 34 -10.65 6.05 5.51
N ALA A 35 -10.13 4.95 4.97
CA ALA A 35 -10.83 4.10 4.01
C ALA A 35 -11.90 3.20 4.66
N HIS A 36 -11.99 3.15 6.00
CA HIS A 36 -12.98 2.37 6.75
C HIS A 36 -13.13 0.91 6.26
N LEU A 37 -12.02 0.19 6.16
CA LEU A 37 -11.97 -1.16 5.56
C LEU A 37 -12.76 -2.24 6.31
N ALA A 38 -13.11 -2.00 7.58
CA ALA A 38 -13.87 -2.94 8.39
C ALA A 38 -15.33 -2.99 7.93
N GLY A 39 -15.87 -4.20 7.73
CA GLY A 39 -17.22 -4.39 7.18
C GLY A 39 -17.31 -4.38 5.65
N GLU A 40 -16.25 -3.94 4.95
CA GLU A 40 -16.22 -3.92 3.49
C GLU A 40 -15.98 -5.32 2.91
N LYS A 41 -16.84 -5.73 1.98
CA LYS A 41 -16.79 -7.08 1.38
C LYS A 41 -15.81 -7.19 0.22
N VAL A 42 -15.49 -6.07 -0.43
CA VAL A 42 -14.57 -6.04 -1.57
C VAL A 42 -13.65 -4.85 -1.42
N ILE A 43 -12.34 -5.11 -1.42
CA ILE A 43 -11.29 -4.10 -1.28
C ILE A 43 -10.36 -4.22 -2.48
N VAL A 44 -10.14 -3.11 -3.19
CA VAL A 44 -9.25 -3.06 -4.35
C VAL A 44 -8.09 -2.10 -4.08
N GLU A 45 -6.86 -2.62 -4.13
CA GLU A 45 -5.63 -1.84 -4.10
C GLU A 45 -5.09 -1.67 -5.52
N TYR A 46 -5.03 -0.42 -5.98
CA TYR A 46 -4.42 -0.06 -7.26
C TYR A 46 -2.96 0.33 -7.05
N GLY A 47 -2.04 -0.40 -7.66
CA GLY A 47 -0.60 -0.18 -7.54
C GLY A 47 -0.05 -0.56 -6.17
N PRO A 48 -0.08 -1.85 -5.77
CA PRO A 48 0.41 -2.29 -4.46
C PRO A 48 1.91 -1.99 -4.25
N GLY A 49 2.67 -1.81 -5.34
CA GLY A 49 4.06 -1.36 -5.30
C GLY A 49 4.91 -2.20 -4.35
N THR A 50 5.36 -1.60 -3.24
CA THR A 50 6.20 -2.26 -2.23
C THR A 50 5.43 -3.09 -1.20
N GLY A 51 4.09 -3.08 -1.23
CA GLY A 51 3.22 -3.85 -0.33
C GLY A 51 2.95 -3.20 1.03
N VAL A 52 3.43 -1.97 1.28
CA VAL A 52 3.26 -1.31 2.60
C VAL A 52 1.78 -1.07 2.93
N PHE A 53 0.96 -0.73 1.93
CA PHE A 53 -0.49 -0.59 2.12
C PHE A 53 -1.16 -1.96 2.14
N THR A 54 -0.78 -2.87 1.24
CA THR A 54 -1.23 -4.27 1.23
C THR A 54 -1.16 -4.94 2.60
N GLU A 55 -0.03 -4.83 3.31
CA GLU A 55 0.13 -5.44 4.64
C GLU A 55 -0.89 -4.91 5.66
N VAL A 56 -1.14 -3.60 5.64
CA VAL A 56 -2.08 -2.96 6.56
C VAL A 56 -3.52 -3.29 6.18
N ILE A 57 -3.84 -3.33 4.89
CA ILE A 57 -5.16 -3.75 4.38
C ILE A 57 -5.46 -5.18 4.82
N LEU A 58 -4.51 -6.10 4.65
CA LEU A 58 -4.66 -7.50 5.06
C LEU A 58 -4.86 -7.67 6.57
N GLN A 59 -4.27 -6.78 7.38
CA GLN A 59 -4.47 -6.77 8.84
C GLN A 59 -5.83 -6.23 9.26
N LYS A 60 -6.40 -5.29 8.50
CA LYS A 60 -7.63 -4.56 8.85
C LYS A 60 -8.90 -5.11 8.18
N LYS A 61 -8.77 -5.78 7.04
CA LYS A 61 -9.93 -6.33 6.32
C LYS A 61 -10.62 -7.41 7.14
N ASP A 62 -11.91 -7.58 6.90
CA ASP A 62 -12.62 -8.73 7.45
C ASP A 62 -12.07 -10.05 6.87
N PRO A 63 -12.10 -11.16 7.62
CA PRO A 63 -11.61 -12.45 7.14
C PRO A 63 -12.28 -12.90 5.84
N ASP A 64 -13.57 -12.59 5.67
CA ASP A 64 -14.39 -12.95 4.51
C ASP A 64 -14.38 -11.90 3.39
N ALA A 65 -13.70 -10.76 3.58
CA ALA A 65 -13.55 -9.75 2.55
C ALA A 65 -12.68 -10.25 1.39
N CYS A 66 -13.17 -10.06 0.17
CA CYS A 66 -12.44 -10.26 -1.07
C CYS A 66 -11.46 -9.09 -1.27
N PHE A 67 -10.18 -9.41 -1.33
CA PHE A 67 -9.14 -8.43 -1.54
C PHE A 67 -8.45 -8.67 -2.89
N ILE A 68 -8.35 -7.62 -3.70
CA ILE A 68 -7.74 -7.64 -5.02
C ILE A 68 -6.67 -6.55 -5.06
N ALA A 69 -5.44 -6.92 -5.38
CA ALA A 69 -4.36 -5.97 -5.67
C ALA A 69 -4.05 -6.03 -7.17
N LEU A 70 -4.10 -4.88 -7.84
CA LEU A 70 -3.91 -4.76 -9.29
C LEU A 70 -2.67 -3.90 -9.58
N GLU A 71 -1.74 -4.44 -10.34
CA GLU A 71 -0.59 -3.74 -10.90
C GLU A 71 -0.68 -3.83 -12.43
N VAL A 72 -0.44 -2.72 -13.13
CA VAL A 72 -0.65 -2.63 -14.59
C VAL A 72 0.60 -3.09 -15.38
N ASN A 73 1.70 -3.42 -14.67
CA ASN A 73 2.99 -3.80 -15.23
C ASN A 73 3.28 -5.30 -15.14
#